data_AF-A0A9W9LPM9-F1
#
_entry.id   AF-A0A9W9LPM9-F1
#
_cell.length_a   1.000
_cell.length_b   1.000
_cell.length_c   1.000
_cell.angle_alpha   90.00
_cell.angle_beta   90.00
_cell.angle_gamma   90.00
#
_symmetry.space_group_name_H-M   'P 1'
#
loop_
_entity.id
_entity.type
_entity.pdbx_description
1 polymer ?
#
loop_
_entity_poly.entity_id
_entity_poly.type
_entity_poly.pdbx_seq_one_letter_code
_entity_poly.pdbx_strand_id
1 'polypeptide(L)'
;MSSNTNRPSPPENNIDRFLRMRKEMCDKLVRWNMNLIGDPGISRIMSTRVAQLLNEFDEFTTLTFEIWSSWIMSDNDREGLTACFRTKVDCIREHMVTLIRELDTPPLYYHRAELAEVMSMLAVSIGRLHYRKQVDDEVRRMRDAAREMNHRVVTSPTYLGPHLATVWDNIFGTIECGCEYCGTD
;
A
#
# COMPACT_ATOMS: atom_id res chain seq x y z
N MET A 1 -14.41 21.35 43.35
CA MET A 1 -15.04 20.30 42.51
C MET A 1 -14.28 20.28 41.20
N SER A 2 -13.40 19.30 41.03
CA SER A 2 -12.60 19.14 39.80
C SER A 2 -13.45 18.38 38.79
N SER A 3 -13.94 19.08 37.78
CA SER A 3 -14.65 18.47 36.65
C SER A 3 -13.61 17.71 35.81
N ASN A 4 -13.66 16.37 35.89
CA ASN A 4 -12.88 15.49 35.04
C ASN A 4 -13.15 15.82 33.58
N THR A 5 -12.09 16.20 32.88
CA THR A 5 -12.01 16.37 31.44
C THR A 5 -12.24 15.04 30.74
N ASN A 6 -13.48 14.76 30.33
CA ASN A 6 -13.76 13.79 29.27
C ASN A 6 -13.42 14.45 27.93
N ARG A 7 -12.12 14.59 27.64
CA ARG A 7 -11.67 14.76 26.26
C ARG A 7 -11.89 13.42 25.56
N PRO A 8 -12.47 13.42 24.35
CA PRO A 8 -12.80 12.19 23.67
C PRO A 8 -11.47 11.46 23.37
N SER A 9 -11.41 10.17 23.68
CA SER A 9 -10.35 9.24 23.24
C SER A 9 -10.66 8.43 21.94
N PRO A 10 -11.11 9.04 20.81
CA PRO A 10 -11.18 8.37 19.51
C PRO A 10 -9.90 8.31 18.64
N PRO A 11 -8.88 9.20 18.72
CA PRO A 11 -7.77 9.16 17.75
C PRO A 11 -6.84 7.97 17.92
N GLU A 12 -6.50 7.60 19.16
CA GLU A 12 -5.49 6.56 19.45
C GLU A 12 -5.99 5.16 19.05
N ASN A 13 -7.26 4.84 19.31
CA ASN A 13 -7.85 3.57 18.90
C ASN A 13 -7.87 3.41 17.37
N ASN A 14 -8.14 4.49 16.64
CA ASN A 14 -8.13 4.48 15.18
C ASN A 14 -6.70 4.39 14.62
N ILE A 15 -5.73 5.05 15.26
CA ILE A 15 -4.30 4.92 14.93
C ILE A 15 -3.84 3.47 15.14
N ASP A 16 -4.12 2.87 16.29
CA ASP A 16 -3.74 1.49 16.57
C ASP A 16 -4.40 0.50 15.59
N ARG A 17 -5.67 0.73 15.26
CA ARG A 17 -6.39 -0.05 14.25
C ARG A 17 -5.75 0.11 12.87
N PHE A 18 -5.42 1.34 12.46
CA PHE A 18 -4.71 1.63 11.21
C PHE A 18 -3.39 0.87 11.15
N LEU A 19 -2.57 0.94 12.20
CA LEU A 19 -1.26 0.27 12.26
C LEU A 19 -1.39 -1.26 12.19
N ARG A 20 -2.38 -1.82 12.91
CA ARG A 20 -2.67 -3.27 12.86
C ARG A 20 -3.12 -3.71 11.46
N MET A 21 -4.08 -3.02 10.86
CA MET A 21 -4.60 -3.35 9.53
C MET A 21 -3.49 -3.24 8.47
N ARG A 22 -2.69 -2.16 8.52
CA ARG A 22 -1.53 -1.98 7.62
C ARG A 22 -0.60 -3.19 7.69
N LYS A 23 -0.21 -3.60 8.89
CA LYS A 23 0.67 -4.76 9.10
C LYS A 23 0.03 -6.05 8.59
N GLU A 24 -1.23 -6.30 8.93
CA GLU A 24 -1.94 -7.51 8.52
C GLU A 24 -2.04 -7.63 7.00
N MET A 25 -2.34 -6.54 6.30
CA MET A 25 -2.39 -6.51 4.83
C MET A 25 -1.02 -6.82 4.20
N CYS A 26 0.05 -6.22 4.74
CA CYS A 26 1.41 -6.50 4.29
C CYS A 26 1.78 -7.98 4.51
N ASP A 27 1.52 -8.51 5.70
CA ASP A 27 1.80 -9.91 6.05
C ASP A 27 1.01 -10.89 5.17
N LYS A 28 -0.26 -10.59 4.85
CA LYS A 28 -1.09 -11.36 3.93
C LYS A 28 -0.46 -11.41 2.54
N LEU A 29 -0.13 -10.27 1.95
CA LEU A 29 0.45 -10.18 0.60
C LEU A 29 1.81 -10.87 0.50
N VAL A 30 2.70 -10.69 1.48
CA VAL A 30 4.02 -11.34 1.52
C VAL A 30 3.86 -12.87 1.62
N ARG A 31 2.94 -13.35 2.46
CA ARG A 31 2.66 -14.79 2.59
C ARG A 31 2.04 -15.36 1.31
N TRP A 32 1.17 -14.61 0.65
CA TRP A 32 0.53 -15.05 -0.60
C TRP A 32 1.50 -15.07 -1.78
N ASN A 33 2.44 -14.14 -1.86
CA ASN A 33 3.56 -14.21 -2.80
C ASN A 33 4.27 -15.56 -2.67
N MET A 34 4.75 -15.90 -1.47
CA MET A 34 5.49 -17.16 -1.25
C MET A 34 4.68 -18.39 -1.68
N ASN A 35 3.36 -18.39 -1.44
CA ASN A 35 2.47 -19.47 -1.87
C ASN A 35 2.32 -19.53 -3.40
N LEU A 36 2.19 -18.38 -4.07
CA LEU A 36 1.99 -18.33 -5.53
C LEU A 36 3.23 -18.81 -6.29
N ILE A 37 4.43 -18.57 -5.74
CA ILE A 37 5.69 -19.12 -6.26
C ILE A 37 5.73 -20.65 -6.07
N GLY A 38 5.30 -21.14 -4.90
CA GLY A 38 5.39 -22.56 -4.55
C GLY A 38 4.31 -23.46 -5.18
N ASP A 39 3.09 -22.96 -5.36
CA ASP A 39 1.99 -23.67 -6.01
C ASP A 39 1.23 -22.72 -6.93
N PRO A 40 1.56 -22.70 -8.22
CA PRO A 40 0.94 -21.77 -9.13
C PRO A 40 -0.46 -22.21 -9.63
N GLY A 41 -1.00 -23.34 -9.14
CA GLY A 41 -2.40 -23.73 -9.35
C GLY A 41 -3.39 -22.88 -8.54
N ILE A 42 -2.90 -22.11 -7.57
CA ILE A 42 -3.73 -21.33 -6.64
C ILE A 42 -4.10 -19.93 -7.15
N SER A 43 -3.71 -19.53 -8.37
CA SER A 43 -3.88 -18.15 -8.86
C SER A 43 -5.32 -17.65 -8.73
N ARG A 44 -6.32 -18.47 -9.08
CA ARG A 44 -7.74 -18.11 -8.94
C ARG A 44 -8.17 -17.91 -7.48
N ILE A 45 -7.64 -18.74 -6.57
CA ILE A 45 -7.85 -18.58 -5.13
C ILE A 45 -7.21 -17.27 -4.66
N MET A 46 -6.02 -16.94 -5.15
CA MET A 46 -5.36 -15.67 -4.82
C MET A 46 -6.13 -14.46 -5.37
N SER A 47 -6.69 -14.53 -6.57
CA SER A 47 -7.57 -13.49 -7.11
C SER A 47 -8.72 -13.18 -6.14
N THR A 48 -9.40 -14.22 -5.64
CA THR A 48 -10.48 -14.06 -4.65
C THR A 48 -9.98 -13.44 -3.33
N ARG A 49 -8.80 -13.84 -2.86
CA ARG A 49 -8.21 -13.30 -1.62
C ARG A 49 -7.76 -11.85 -1.77
N VAL A 50 -7.19 -11.47 -2.91
CA VAL A 50 -6.83 -10.08 -3.20
C VAL A 50 -8.09 -9.21 -3.35
N ALA A 51 -9.17 -9.74 -3.92
CA ALA A 51 -10.45 -9.04 -3.96
C ALA A 51 -11.04 -8.81 -2.55
N GLN A 52 -10.90 -9.78 -1.64
CA GLN A 52 -11.26 -9.57 -0.22
C GLN A 52 -10.36 -8.51 0.43
N LEU A 53 -9.06 -8.58 0.20
CA LEU A 53 -8.09 -7.60 0.70
C LEU A 53 -8.40 -6.18 0.18
N LEU A 54 -8.90 -6.05 -1.05
CA LEU A 54 -9.28 -4.75 -1.60
C LEU A 54 -10.43 -4.11 -0.80
N ASN A 55 -11.42 -4.90 -0.37
CA ASN A 55 -12.47 -4.40 0.50
C ASN A 55 -11.92 -4.00 1.88
N GLU A 56 -11.01 -4.80 2.46
CA GLU A 56 -10.31 -4.43 3.70
C GLU A 56 -9.50 -3.13 3.52
N PHE A 57 -8.88 -2.95 2.35
CA PHE A 57 -8.10 -1.76 2.00
C PHE A 57 -8.97 -0.51 1.96
N ASP A 58 -10.19 -0.59 1.41
CA ASP A 58 -11.12 0.54 1.42
C ASP A 58 -11.51 0.94 2.85
N GLU A 59 -11.72 -0.03 3.76
CA GLU A 59 -11.95 0.24 5.18
C GLU A 59 -10.72 0.91 5.84
N PHE A 60 -9.52 0.40 5.55
CA PHE A 60 -8.26 0.98 6.01
C PHE A 60 -8.08 2.44 5.54
N THR A 61 -8.47 2.76 4.31
CA THR A 61 -8.36 4.12 3.77
C THR A 61 -9.32 5.07 4.49
N THR A 62 -10.51 4.59 4.87
CA THR A 62 -11.50 5.35 5.62
C THR A 62 -10.98 5.73 7.01
N LEU A 63 -10.29 4.81 7.70
CA LEU A 63 -9.68 5.09 9.02
C LEU A 63 -8.73 6.28 9.01
N THR A 64 -8.03 6.50 7.89
CA THR A 64 -7.09 7.63 7.76
C THR A 64 -7.84 8.97 7.83
N PHE A 65 -8.98 9.08 7.12
CA PHE A 65 -9.81 10.28 7.16
C PHE A 65 -10.44 10.50 8.54
N GLU A 66 -10.82 9.42 9.23
CA GLU A 66 -11.32 9.50 10.59
C GLU A 66 -10.24 10.01 11.56
N ILE A 67 -8.99 9.56 11.44
CA ILE A 67 -7.88 10.06 12.26
C ILE A 67 -7.70 11.57 12.05
N TRP A 68 -7.69 12.03 10.80
CA TRP A 68 -7.52 13.45 10.47
C TRP A 68 -8.70 14.34 10.82
N SER A 69 -9.90 13.79 10.97
CA SER A 69 -11.09 14.56 11.36
C SER A 69 -10.89 15.30 12.68
N SER A 70 -10.04 14.76 13.56
CA SER A 70 -9.72 15.34 14.88
C SER A 70 -8.55 16.34 14.86
N TRP A 71 -7.85 16.49 13.74
CA TRP A 71 -6.64 17.31 13.67
C TRP A 71 -6.97 18.77 13.40
N ILE A 72 -6.27 19.66 14.10
CA ILE A 72 -6.32 21.11 13.85
C ILE A 72 -5.32 21.43 12.75
N MET A 73 -5.80 21.81 11.57
CA MET A 73 -5.01 22.17 10.38
C MET A 73 -5.77 23.20 9.54
N SER A 74 -5.06 23.93 8.69
CA SER A 74 -5.72 24.83 7.72
C SER A 74 -6.51 24.03 6.67
N ASP A 75 -7.50 24.66 6.04
CA ASP A 75 -8.28 24.01 4.98
C ASP A 75 -7.38 23.60 3.80
N ASN A 76 -6.41 24.45 3.43
CA ASN A 76 -5.42 24.15 2.40
C ASN A 76 -4.57 22.92 2.74
N ASP A 77 -4.07 22.82 3.98
CA ASP A 77 -3.31 21.65 4.42
C ASP A 77 -4.17 20.38 4.41
N ARG A 78 -5.45 20.50 4.80
CA ARG A 78 -6.40 19.38 4.80
C ARG A 78 -6.67 18.88 3.40
N GLU A 79 -6.95 19.78 2.47
CA GLU A 79 -7.21 19.47 1.07
C GLU A 79 -5.97 18.86 0.42
N GLY A 80 -4.79 19.47 0.59
CA GLY A 80 -3.52 18.98 0.06
C GLY A 80 -3.16 17.59 0.58
N LEU A 81 -3.27 17.36 1.89
CA LEU A 81 -3.03 16.05 2.51
C LEU A 81 -4.02 14.99 2.01
N THR A 82 -5.30 15.36 1.92
CA THR A 82 -6.37 14.49 1.43
C THR A 82 -6.14 14.10 -0.03
N ALA A 83 -5.81 15.07 -0.88
CA ALA A 83 -5.53 14.84 -2.30
C ALA A 83 -4.31 13.91 -2.47
N CYS A 84 -3.20 14.19 -1.77
CA CYS A 84 -1.99 13.35 -1.80
C CYS A 84 -2.30 11.90 -1.45
N PHE A 85 -3.03 11.69 -0.35
CA PHE A 85 -3.36 10.34 0.11
C PHE A 85 -4.31 9.62 -0.83
N ARG A 86 -5.34 10.32 -1.35
CA ARG A 86 -6.24 9.75 -2.36
C ARG A 86 -5.49 9.32 -3.61
N THR A 87 -4.60 10.14 -4.15
CA THR A 87 -3.79 9.76 -5.32
C THR A 87 -3.00 8.47 -5.08
N LYS A 88 -2.36 8.32 -3.91
CA LYS A 88 -1.61 7.10 -3.56
C LYS A 88 -2.54 5.89 -3.41
N VAL A 89 -3.68 6.07 -2.74
CA VAL A 89 -4.69 5.02 -2.53
C VAL A 89 -5.31 4.57 -3.85
N ASP A 90 -5.65 5.50 -4.74
CA ASP A 90 -6.26 5.20 -6.04
C ASP A 90 -5.29 4.43 -6.94
N CYS A 91 -4.01 4.80 -6.94
CA CYS A 91 -2.97 4.03 -7.63
C CYS A 91 -2.85 2.60 -7.08
N ILE A 92 -2.78 2.43 -5.75
CA ILE A 92 -2.74 1.09 -5.13
C ILE A 92 -3.99 0.28 -5.50
N ARG A 93 -5.18 0.90 -5.43
CA ARG A 93 -6.45 0.27 -5.79
C ARG A 93 -6.46 -0.20 -7.25
N GLU A 94 -6.02 0.64 -8.17
CA GLU A 94 -5.92 0.29 -9.59
C GLU A 94 -5.05 -0.96 -9.79
N HIS A 95 -3.87 -1.00 -9.17
CA HIS A 95 -2.99 -2.15 -9.27
C HIS A 95 -3.52 -3.41 -8.57
N MET A 96 -4.26 -3.28 -7.47
CA MET A 96 -4.98 -4.41 -6.87
C MET A 96 -6.04 -4.96 -7.84
N VAL A 97 -6.82 -4.09 -8.49
CA VAL A 97 -7.83 -4.50 -9.49
C VAL A 97 -7.18 -5.18 -10.70
N THR A 98 -6.06 -4.64 -11.20
CA THR A 98 -5.28 -5.26 -12.27
C THR A 98 -4.78 -6.64 -11.85
N LEU A 99 -4.19 -6.76 -10.66
CA LEU A 99 -3.69 -8.03 -10.14
C LEU A 99 -4.81 -9.07 -9.97
N ILE A 100 -6.00 -8.68 -9.47
CA ILE A 100 -7.16 -9.56 -9.35
C ILE A 100 -7.53 -10.16 -10.72
N ARG A 101 -7.59 -9.32 -11.75
CA ARG A 101 -7.90 -9.73 -13.13
C ARG A 101 -6.84 -10.67 -13.68
N GLU A 102 -5.56 -10.35 -13.49
CA GLU A 102 -4.44 -11.12 -14.04
C GLU A 102 -4.19 -12.44 -13.29
N LEU A 103 -4.56 -12.52 -12.02
CA LEU A 103 -4.56 -13.79 -11.28
C LEU A 103 -5.69 -14.73 -11.72
N ASP A 104 -6.86 -14.18 -12.09
CA ASP A 104 -7.99 -14.98 -12.56
C ASP A 104 -7.81 -15.41 -14.02
N THR A 105 -7.32 -14.50 -14.87
CA THR A 105 -7.05 -14.73 -16.29
C THR A 105 -5.66 -14.20 -16.65
N PRO A 106 -4.60 -14.99 -16.45
CA PRO A 106 -3.23 -14.56 -16.74
C PRO A 106 -3.04 -14.28 -18.24
N PRO A 107 -2.51 -13.10 -18.62
CA PRO A 107 -2.15 -12.84 -20.00
C PRO A 107 -1.02 -13.78 -20.47
N LEU A 108 -1.01 -14.11 -21.76
CA LEU A 108 -0.08 -15.08 -22.37
C LEU A 108 1.41 -14.72 -22.22
N TYR A 109 1.71 -13.45 -22.00
CA TYR A 109 3.06 -12.91 -21.87
C TYR A 109 3.55 -12.80 -20.41
N TYR A 110 2.72 -13.16 -19.43
CA TYR A 110 3.03 -12.96 -18.02
C TYR A 110 3.63 -14.21 -17.39
N HIS A 111 4.81 -14.07 -16.80
CA HIS A 111 5.39 -15.11 -15.96
C HIS A 111 4.78 -15.03 -14.55
N ARG A 112 4.44 -16.17 -13.95
CA ARG A 112 3.76 -16.19 -12.64
C ARG A 112 4.58 -15.56 -11.51
N ALA A 113 5.91 -15.57 -11.63
CA ALA A 113 6.80 -14.85 -10.72
C ALA A 113 6.56 -13.33 -10.76
N GLU A 114 6.17 -12.77 -11.91
CA GLU A 114 5.85 -11.34 -12.03
C GLU A 114 4.59 -10.99 -11.23
N LEU A 115 3.56 -11.84 -11.24
CA LEU A 115 2.35 -11.63 -10.42
C LEU A 115 2.68 -11.67 -8.92
N ALA A 116 3.60 -12.56 -8.53
CA ALA A 116 4.08 -12.66 -7.17
C ALA A 116 4.91 -11.43 -6.76
N GLU A 117 5.67 -10.85 -7.70
CA GLU A 117 6.35 -9.57 -7.48
C GLU A 117 5.37 -8.40 -7.35
N VAL A 118 4.32 -8.33 -8.18
CA VAL A 118 3.27 -7.30 -8.02
C VAL A 118 2.63 -7.36 -6.63
N MET A 119 2.39 -8.56 -6.07
CA MET A 119 1.94 -8.70 -4.67
C MET A 119 2.92 -8.07 -3.67
N SER A 120 4.22 -8.27 -3.86
CA SER A 120 5.26 -7.67 -3.00
C SER A 120 5.29 -6.16 -3.13
N MET A 121 5.16 -5.63 -4.36
CA MET A 121 5.08 -4.18 -4.60
C MET A 121 3.87 -3.57 -3.89
N LEU A 122 2.71 -4.21 -3.96
CA LEU A 122 1.52 -3.79 -3.24
C LEU A 122 1.72 -3.82 -1.72
N ALA A 123 2.39 -4.85 -1.19
CA ALA A 123 2.69 -4.93 0.25
C ALA A 123 3.55 -3.76 0.71
N VAL A 124 4.63 -3.47 0.00
CA VAL A 124 5.51 -2.33 0.27
C VAL A 124 4.74 -1.02 0.15
N SER A 125 3.89 -0.89 -0.88
CA SER A 125 3.08 0.30 -1.15
C SER A 125 2.11 0.62 -0.02
N ILE A 126 1.35 -0.38 0.44
CA ILE A 126 0.44 -0.28 1.58
C ILE A 126 1.21 0.03 2.85
N GLY A 127 2.34 -0.65 3.08
CA GLY A 127 3.20 -0.40 4.24
C GLY A 127 3.70 1.05 4.30
N ARG A 128 3.95 1.66 3.15
CA ARG A 128 4.38 3.06 3.06
C ARG A 128 3.26 4.08 3.26
N LEU A 129 1.99 3.67 3.28
CA LEU A 129 0.90 4.57 3.63
C LEU A 129 0.99 4.95 5.11
N HIS A 130 0.84 6.24 5.34
CA HIS A 130 0.92 6.84 6.66
C HIS A 130 -0.29 7.74 6.90
N TYR A 131 -0.75 7.75 8.14
CA TYR A 131 -1.77 8.69 8.60
C TYR A 131 -1.14 10.01 9.06
N ARG A 132 0.18 10.22 8.98
CA ARG A 132 0.85 11.44 9.47
C ARG A 132 1.88 11.98 8.50
N LYS A 133 2.17 13.29 8.61
CA LYS A 133 3.11 14.00 7.73
C LYS A 133 4.56 13.52 7.87
N GLN A 134 4.95 12.99 9.04
CA GLN A 134 6.32 12.49 9.28
C GLN A 134 6.43 10.99 8.99
N VAL A 135 7.38 10.65 8.12
CA VAL A 135 7.74 9.27 7.80
C VAL A 135 8.35 8.59 9.04
N ASP A 136 7.72 7.51 9.52
CA ASP A 136 8.24 6.70 10.61
C ASP A 136 9.43 5.82 10.16
N ASP A 137 10.25 5.33 11.10
CA ASP A 137 11.44 4.53 10.78
C ASP A 137 11.10 3.18 10.12
N GLU A 138 9.91 2.64 10.36
CA GLU A 138 9.44 1.40 9.76
C GLU A 138 9.13 1.61 8.26
N VAL A 139 8.50 2.73 7.91
CA VAL A 139 8.26 3.19 6.54
C VAL A 139 9.57 3.50 5.83
N ARG A 140 10.57 4.08 6.52
CA ARG A 140 11.91 4.25 5.95
C ARG A 140 12.54 2.91 5.58
N ARG A 141 12.48 1.92 6.48
CA ARG A 141 12.96 0.56 6.19
C ARG A 141 12.22 -0.09 5.02
N MET A 142 10.90 0.09 4.93
CA MET A 142 10.12 -0.41 3.79
C MET A 142 10.47 0.30 2.47
N ARG A 143 10.75 1.62 2.51
CA ARG A 143 11.29 2.35 1.36
C ARG A 143 12.65 1.81 0.93
N ASP A 144 13.53 1.53 1.87
CA ASP A 144 14.86 1.01 1.55
C ASP A 144 14.78 -0.43 1.01
N ALA A 145 13.88 -1.26 1.53
CA ALA A 145 13.55 -2.58 0.96
C ALA A 145 12.97 -2.48 -0.45
N ALA A 146 12.10 -1.48 -0.71
CA ALA A 146 11.58 -1.20 -2.04
C ALA A 146 12.70 -0.85 -3.03
N ARG A 147 13.64 0.01 -2.62
CA ARG A 147 14.79 0.42 -3.44
C ARG A 147 15.72 -0.76 -3.74
N GLU A 148 15.92 -1.64 -2.77
CA GLU A 148 16.68 -2.87 -2.96
C GLU A 148 15.98 -3.83 -3.94
N MET A 149 14.66 -3.98 -3.82
CA MET A 149 13.86 -4.72 -4.82
C MET A 149 13.99 -4.07 -6.21
N ASN A 150 13.90 -2.74 -6.32
CA ASN A 150 14.08 -1.99 -7.57
C ASN A 150 15.45 -2.27 -8.19
N HIS A 151 16.50 -2.22 -7.37
CA HIS A 151 17.85 -2.47 -7.82
C HIS A 151 17.98 -3.86 -8.46
N ARG A 152 17.38 -4.89 -7.85
CA ARG A 152 17.35 -6.25 -8.39
C ARG A 152 16.62 -6.34 -9.72
N VAL A 153 15.50 -5.63 -9.88
CA VAL A 153 14.77 -5.57 -11.17
C VAL A 153 15.63 -4.98 -12.27
N VAL A 154 16.29 -3.84 -12.00
CA VAL A 154 17.13 -3.14 -12.97
C VAL A 154 18.39 -3.94 -13.35
N THR A 155 18.99 -4.66 -12.39
CA THR A 155 20.24 -5.40 -12.63
C THR A 155 20.06 -6.81 -13.16
N SER A 156 18.85 -7.38 -13.12
CA SER A 156 18.54 -8.73 -13.60
C SER A 156 17.52 -8.73 -14.76
N PRO A 157 17.87 -8.14 -15.93
CA PRO A 157 16.95 -7.97 -17.07
C PRO A 157 16.47 -9.29 -17.70
N THR A 158 17.06 -10.43 -17.34
CA THR A 158 16.67 -11.75 -17.84
C THR A 158 15.50 -12.39 -17.08
N TYR A 159 15.14 -11.92 -15.89
CA TYR A 159 14.12 -12.57 -15.05
C TYR A 159 12.76 -11.85 -15.03
N LEU A 160 12.71 -10.58 -15.41
CA LEU A 160 11.52 -9.73 -15.28
C LEU A 160 11.26 -9.02 -16.61
N GLY A 161 10.05 -9.18 -17.15
CA GLY A 161 9.65 -8.60 -18.43
C GLY A 161 9.46 -7.08 -18.37
N PRO A 162 9.42 -6.40 -19.53
CA PRO A 162 9.25 -4.95 -19.64
C PRO A 162 7.94 -4.41 -19.02
N HIS A 163 6.94 -5.28 -18.87
CA HIS A 163 5.69 -4.93 -18.22
C HIS A 163 5.85 -4.71 -16.71
N LEU A 164 6.63 -5.57 -16.04
CA LEU A 164 6.85 -5.44 -14.60
C LEU A 164 7.63 -4.16 -14.27
N ALA A 165 8.58 -3.76 -15.12
CA ALA A 165 9.27 -2.48 -15.00
C ALA A 165 8.31 -1.28 -15.12
N THR A 166 7.33 -1.34 -16.02
CA THR A 166 6.30 -0.29 -16.15
C THR A 166 5.40 -0.22 -14.91
N VAL A 167 4.93 -1.37 -14.43
CA VAL A 167 4.12 -1.44 -13.19
C VAL A 167 4.90 -0.90 -12.01
N TRP A 168 6.20 -1.24 -11.94
CA TRP A 168 7.11 -0.75 -10.93
C TRP A 168 7.23 0.78 -10.95
N ASP A 169 7.57 1.37 -12.10
CA ASP A 169 7.74 2.81 -12.24
C ASP A 169 6.46 3.57 -11.90
N ASN A 170 5.29 3.04 -12.28
CA ASN A 170 4.00 3.65 -11.99
C ASN A 170 3.64 3.62 -10.50
N ILE A 171 3.77 2.46 -9.85
CA ILE A 171 3.45 2.30 -8.42
C ILE A 171 4.42 3.12 -7.57
N PHE A 172 5.72 2.91 -7.75
CA PHE A 172 6.72 3.54 -6.90
C PHE A 172 6.92 5.00 -7.22
N GLY A 173 6.84 5.42 -8.49
CA GLY A 173 6.87 6.83 -8.86
C GLY A 173 5.73 7.61 -8.18
N THR A 174 4.53 7.05 -8.12
CA THR A 174 3.37 7.69 -7.47
C THR A 174 3.49 7.71 -5.94
N ILE A 175 4.02 6.64 -5.33
CA ILE A 175 4.19 6.56 -3.87
C ILE A 175 5.41 7.36 -3.39
N GLU A 176 6.43 7.52 -4.22
CA GLU A 176 7.62 8.34 -3.99
C GLU A 176 7.43 9.81 -4.35
N CYS A 177 6.41 10.17 -5.13
CA CYS A 177 6.13 11.55 -5.47
C CYS A 177 5.96 12.36 -4.16
N GLY A 178 6.95 13.21 -3.91
CA GLY A 178 7.01 14.12 -2.78
C GLY A 178 5.96 15.19 -2.98
N CYS A 179 4.74 14.91 -2.53
CA CYS A 179 3.77 15.95 -2.36
C CYS A 179 4.25 16.84 -1.21
N GLU A 180 4.31 18.15 -1.42
CA GLU A 180 4.69 19.15 -0.41
C GLU A 180 3.87 19.04 0.89
N TYR A 181 2.65 18.51 0.79
CA TYR A 181 1.75 18.24 1.92
C TYR A 181 2.05 16.91 2.64
N CYS A 182 2.77 15.99 1.99
CA CYS A 182 3.15 14.67 2.50
C CYS A 182 4.55 14.64 3.15
N GLY A 183 5.21 15.80 3.28
CA GLY A 183 6.49 15.94 3.97
C GLY A 183 7.69 15.85 3.04
N THR A 184 8.03 16.99 2.45
CA THR A 184 9.40 17.31 2.04
C THR A 184 9.84 18.52 2.85
N ASP A 185 10.24 18.24 4.09
CA ASP A 185 11.23 18.97 4.90
C ASP A 185 11.53 18.13 6.16
#